data_AF-A0A7T0KEL2-F1
#
_entry.id   AF-A0A7T0KEL2-F1
#
_cell.length_a   1.000
_cell.length_b   1.000
_cell.length_c   1.000
_cell.angle_alpha   90.00
_cell.angle_beta   90.00
_cell.angle_gamma   90.00
#
_symmetry.space_group_name_H-M   'P 1'
#
loop_
_entity.id
_entity.type
_entity.pdbx_description
1 polymer ?
#
loop_
_entity_poly.entity_id
_entity_poly.type
_entity_poly.pdbx_seq_one_letter_code
_entity_poly.pdbx_strand_id
1 'polypeptide(L)'
;MHTEPTAIPGLLRLHLDVHGDNRGWFKENWQREKMLAAGVPDFRPVQQNISFNADRGATRGLHAEPWDKLVSVAAGRVFGAWCDLREGSPTFGQLVTAELGPDTAFFVPRGVANGFQALEDATVYSYLVNDHWSPDAQYSMVNLSAVSWPLPPTQVSAKDLGHPQLADAAPMPPRRILITGANGQLGRALRALLPEAEFCNREQFDVCNPPQRPWKQYEAIINCAAFNDVNGAESDRARAWEVNALAPGRLAAIAAEHNLTLVHVSSDYVFGNPAPAHAKTSGYTEADVPAPLSLYGASKAAGEAAAAGAPRHYIIRTSWVFGDGANFIATMASLARRGATPAVVSDQRGRLTFADDLAAGIVHLLRSGADYGIYNLSCTGDAVGRDEVAMATFIGVGADPAGVTPVTTAQYEELAGPQAPRPAESTLDLSKLEATGFRPRNWRAALALYLARLTP
;
A
#
# COMPACT_ATOMS: atom_id res chain seq x y z
N MET A 1 21.31 -10.49 20.63
CA MET A 1 21.13 -10.39 19.17
C MET A 1 21.04 -8.94 18.75
N HIS A 2 21.75 -8.53 17.69
CA HIS A 2 21.64 -7.20 17.08
C HIS A 2 21.86 -7.27 15.56
N THR A 3 21.55 -6.19 14.85
CA THR A 3 21.74 -6.09 13.39
C THR A 3 22.68 -4.96 13.01
N GLU A 4 23.35 -5.13 11.86
CA GLU A 4 24.26 -4.15 11.27
C GLU A 4 23.92 -3.97 9.78
N PRO A 5 23.77 -2.72 9.30
CA PRO A 5 23.60 -2.47 7.88
C PRO A 5 24.89 -2.78 7.12
N THR A 6 24.75 -3.09 5.83
CA THR A 6 25.89 -3.30 4.92
C THR A 6 25.96 -2.19 3.88
N ALA A 7 26.92 -2.29 2.96
CA ALA A 7 27.02 -1.39 1.81
C ALA A 7 25.83 -1.53 0.82
N ILE A 8 25.04 -2.61 0.91
CA ILE A 8 23.84 -2.83 0.08
C ILE A 8 22.61 -2.45 0.91
N PRO A 9 21.79 -1.45 0.50
CA PRO A 9 20.61 -1.03 1.24
C PRO A 9 19.63 -2.18 1.48
N GLY A 10 19.26 -2.40 2.74
CA GLY A 10 18.34 -3.45 3.18
C GLY A 10 18.98 -4.83 3.38
N LEU A 11 20.22 -5.06 2.92
CA LEU A 11 20.98 -6.26 3.30
C LEU A 11 21.53 -6.03 4.72
N LEU A 12 21.07 -6.84 5.66
CA LEU A 12 21.43 -6.74 7.07
C LEU A 12 22.26 -7.94 7.49
N ARG A 13 23.34 -7.70 8.22
CA ARG A 13 24.04 -8.73 8.99
C ARG A 13 23.38 -8.84 10.36
N LEU A 14 23.12 -10.07 10.80
CA LEU A 14 22.56 -10.37 12.11
C LEU A 14 23.61 -11.11 12.93
N HIS A 15 23.80 -10.66 14.17
CA HIS A 15 24.60 -11.36 15.19
C HIS A 15 23.63 -12.06 16.12
N LEU A 16 23.53 -13.38 15.98
CA LEU A 16 22.60 -14.25 16.71
C LEU A 16 23.20 -14.67 18.05
N ASP A 17 22.33 -14.84 19.05
CA ASP A 17 22.73 -15.41 20.33
C ASP A 17 22.88 -16.94 20.18
N VAL A 18 24.08 -17.46 20.43
CA VAL A 18 24.39 -18.89 20.38
C VAL A 18 24.83 -19.33 21.78
N HIS A 19 24.06 -20.23 22.38
CA HIS A 19 24.29 -20.71 23.73
C HIS A 19 24.91 -22.10 23.70
N GLY A 20 26.18 -22.21 24.09
CA GLY A 20 26.91 -23.48 24.16
C GLY A 20 26.73 -24.20 25.50
N ASP A 21 26.68 -25.53 25.47
CA ASP A 21 26.78 -26.41 26.64
C ASP A 21 27.56 -27.70 26.31
N ASN A 22 27.58 -28.66 27.22
CA ASN A 22 28.28 -29.94 27.02
C ASN A 22 27.66 -30.87 25.94
N ARG A 23 26.53 -30.49 25.35
CA ARG A 23 25.82 -31.23 24.28
C ARG A 23 25.99 -30.56 22.91
N GLY A 24 26.62 -29.38 22.84
CA GLY A 24 26.77 -28.59 21.61
C GLY A 24 26.34 -27.15 21.82
N TRP A 25 25.52 -26.62 20.92
CA TRP A 25 24.96 -25.27 21.06
C TRP A 25 23.50 -25.21 20.62
N PHE A 26 22.79 -24.24 21.17
CA PHE A 26 21.42 -23.89 20.82
C PHE A 26 21.36 -22.46 20.31
N LYS A 27 20.55 -22.22 19.26
CA LYS A 27 20.23 -20.88 18.78
C LYS A 27 18.80 -20.82 18.29
N GLU A 28 18.18 -19.66 18.43
CA GLU A 28 16.93 -19.33 17.75
C GLU A 28 17.26 -18.73 16.39
N ASN A 29 17.14 -19.51 15.33
CA ASN A 29 17.47 -19.02 13.98
C ASN A 29 16.44 -18.00 13.48
N TRP A 30 15.19 -18.10 13.94
CA TRP A 30 14.12 -17.12 13.72
C TRP A 30 13.18 -17.11 14.93
N GLN A 31 13.01 -15.94 15.52
CA GLN A 31 11.96 -15.62 16.47
C GLN A 31 11.45 -14.23 16.08
N ARG A 32 10.20 -14.14 15.62
CA ARG A 32 9.67 -12.94 14.96
C ARG A 32 9.81 -11.69 15.84
N GLU A 33 9.35 -11.74 17.08
CA GLU A 33 9.39 -10.60 18.01
C GLU A 33 10.80 -10.05 18.23
N LYS A 34 11.78 -10.93 18.49
CA LYS A 34 13.19 -10.57 18.67
C LYS A 34 13.79 -9.97 17.40
N MET A 35 13.43 -10.52 16.24
CA MET A 35 13.94 -10.07 14.94
C MET A 35 13.40 -8.69 14.58
N LEU A 36 12.11 -8.45 14.80
CA LEU A 36 11.50 -7.12 14.61
C LEU A 36 12.09 -6.10 15.56
N ALA A 37 12.26 -6.45 16.85
CA ALA A 37 12.91 -5.59 17.84
C ALA A 37 14.37 -5.25 17.47
N ALA A 38 15.05 -6.14 16.73
CA ALA A 38 16.40 -5.92 16.23
C ALA A 38 16.44 -5.18 14.87
N GLY A 39 15.29 -4.79 14.30
CA GLY A 39 15.21 -4.03 13.05
C GLY A 39 15.16 -4.86 11.78
N VAL A 40 14.95 -6.17 11.86
CA VAL A 40 14.70 -7.00 10.68
C VAL A 40 13.27 -6.75 10.19
N PRO A 41 13.04 -6.54 8.88
CA PRO A 41 11.69 -6.40 8.35
C PRO A 41 10.80 -7.62 8.67
N ASP A 42 9.52 -7.40 8.91
CA ASP A 42 8.55 -8.48 9.08
C ASP A 42 8.24 -9.14 7.73
N PHE A 43 9.16 -10.01 7.29
CA PHE A 43 9.05 -10.64 5.98
C PHE A 43 8.12 -11.85 5.98
N ARG A 44 7.75 -12.40 7.16
CA ARG A 44 6.81 -13.52 7.35
C ARG A 44 7.19 -14.79 6.55
N PRO A 45 8.21 -15.53 7.00
CA PRO A 45 8.68 -16.71 6.26
C PRO A 45 7.59 -17.78 6.16
N VAL A 46 7.47 -18.38 4.97
CA VAL A 46 6.49 -19.45 4.65
C VAL A 46 7.15 -20.79 4.33
N GLN A 47 8.47 -20.79 4.11
CA GLN A 47 9.24 -21.98 3.74
C GLN A 47 10.63 -21.93 4.38
N GLN A 48 11.05 -23.08 4.93
CA GLN A 48 12.40 -23.33 5.41
C GLN A 48 13.13 -24.26 4.45
N ASN A 49 14.38 -23.94 4.17
CA ASN A 49 15.24 -24.69 3.29
C ASN A 49 16.54 -25.02 4.01
N ILE A 50 17.09 -26.19 3.71
CA ILE A 50 18.35 -26.67 4.26
C ILE A 50 19.14 -27.29 3.11
N SER A 51 20.43 -26.94 3.03
CA SER A 51 21.38 -27.58 2.13
C SER A 51 22.53 -28.14 2.94
N PHE A 52 22.82 -29.42 2.70
CA PHE A 52 24.00 -30.09 3.22
C PHE A 52 25.10 -30.04 2.16
N ASN A 53 26.31 -29.69 2.58
CA ASN A 53 27.48 -29.59 1.70
C ASN A 53 28.56 -30.50 2.30
N ALA A 54 28.81 -31.63 1.63
CA ALA A 54 29.64 -32.70 2.16
C ALA A 54 31.11 -32.28 2.30
N ASP A 55 31.64 -31.60 1.29
CA ASP A 55 33.06 -31.26 1.23
C ASP A 55 33.28 -29.74 1.22
N ARG A 56 34.39 -29.35 1.85
CA ARG A 56 34.96 -28.01 1.80
C ARG A 56 35.22 -27.57 0.36
N GLY A 57 34.90 -26.31 0.07
CA GLY A 57 35.00 -25.70 -1.27
C GLY A 57 33.73 -25.81 -2.11
N ALA A 58 32.75 -26.63 -1.70
CA ALA A 58 31.45 -26.70 -2.36
C ALA A 58 30.83 -25.30 -2.47
N THR A 59 30.57 -24.83 -3.69
CA THR A 59 30.17 -23.44 -3.97
C THR A 59 28.84 -23.41 -4.71
N ARG A 60 27.91 -22.58 -4.23
CA ARG A 60 26.60 -22.35 -4.84
C ARG A 60 26.49 -20.95 -5.44
N GLY A 61 25.86 -20.86 -6.61
CA GLY A 61 25.73 -19.64 -7.42
C GLY A 61 25.08 -18.45 -6.73
N LEU A 62 25.25 -17.27 -7.34
CA LEU A 62 24.61 -16.02 -6.93
C LEU A 62 23.25 -15.86 -7.62
N HIS A 63 22.17 -16.05 -6.86
CA HIS A 63 20.79 -15.92 -7.36
C HIS A 63 20.10 -14.75 -6.65
N ALA A 64 19.50 -13.85 -7.41
CA ALA A 64 18.73 -12.69 -6.91
C ALA A 64 17.24 -12.98 -7.04
N GLU A 65 16.71 -13.79 -6.12
CA GLU A 65 15.32 -14.26 -6.19
C GLU A 65 14.28 -13.15 -5.96
N PRO A 66 13.02 -13.37 -6.38
CA PRO A 66 11.96 -12.36 -6.29
C PRO A 66 11.32 -12.29 -4.89
N TRP A 67 12.01 -12.79 -3.86
CA TRP A 67 11.56 -12.85 -2.46
C TRP A 67 12.70 -12.52 -1.49
N ASP A 68 12.35 -12.24 -0.25
CA ASP A 68 13.31 -11.97 0.82
C ASP A 68 13.77 -13.29 1.46
N LYS A 69 14.99 -13.29 2.00
CA LYS A 69 15.57 -14.44 2.69
C LYS A 69 16.15 -14.08 4.04
N LEU A 70 16.13 -15.03 4.96
CA LEU A 70 17.05 -15.04 6.10
C LEU A 70 17.97 -16.23 5.97
N VAL A 71 19.26 -15.99 5.73
CA VAL A 71 20.27 -17.04 5.55
C VAL A 71 21.14 -17.20 6.79
N SER A 72 21.53 -18.43 7.11
CA SER A 72 22.26 -18.77 8.34
C SER A 72 22.93 -20.15 8.23
N VAL A 73 23.87 -20.44 9.13
CA VAL A 73 24.60 -21.72 9.16
C VAL A 73 24.15 -22.57 10.35
N ALA A 74 23.67 -23.79 10.10
CA ALA A 74 23.26 -24.72 11.14
C ALA A 74 24.43 -25.60 11.65
N ALA A 75 25.49 -25.77 10.86
CA ALA A 75 26.73 -26.45 11.24
C ALA A 75 27.85 -26.07 10.26
N GLY A 76 29.10 -26.00 10.74
CA GLY A 76 30.27 -25.62 9.95
C GLY A 76 30.43 -24.11 9.77
N ARG A 77 31.15 -23.70 8.73
CA ARG A 77 31.32 -22.29 8.30
C ARG A 77 31.14 -22.13 6.80
N VAL A 78 30.61 -20.99 6.37
CA VAL A 78 30.57 -20.61 4.95
C VAL A 78 31.21 -19.24 4.73
N PHE A 79 31.71 -19.02 3.52
CA PHE A 79 31.95 -17.69 2.97
C PHE A 79 30.72 -17.30 2.14
N GLY A 80 29.94 -16.34 2.61
CA GLY A 80 28.77 -15.80 1.92
C GLY A 80 29.13 -14.62 1.04
N ALA A 81 28.43 -14.49 -0.09
CA ALA A 81 28.55 -13.37 -1.01
C ALA A 81 27.17 -12.87 -1.42
N TRP A 82 27.04 -11.55 -1.51
CA TRP A 82 25.82 -10.86 -1.91
C TRP A 82 26.09 -9.74 -2.91
N CYS A 83 25.34 -9.72 -4.01
CA CYS A 83 25.48 -8.71 -5.06
C CYS A 83 24.14 -8.03 -5.34
N ASP A 84 24.10 -6.70 -5.34
CA ASP A 84 22.86 -5.98 -5.61
C ASP A 84 22.53 -5.98 -7.11
N LEU A 85 21.45 -6.66 -7.51
CA LEU A 85 21.00 -6.71 -8.91
C LEU A 85 19.68 -5.96 -9.12
N ARG A 86 19.27 -5.09 -8.18
CA ARG A 86 17.99 -4.36 -8.28
C ARG A 86 18.09 -3.21 -9.28
N GLU A 87 17.14 -3.16 -10.20
CA GLU A 87 17.04 -2.09 -11.18
C GLU A 87 16.93 -0.71 -10.51
N GLY A 88 17.70 0.26 -10.99
CA GLY A 88 17.73 1.63 -10.45
C GLY A 88 18.37 1.77 -9.07
N SER A 89 18.91 0.70 -8.47
CA SER A 89 19.61 0.79 -7.19
C SER A 89 20.87 1.65 -7.30
N PRO A 90 21.13 2.58 -6.36
CA PRO A 90 22.38 3.34 -6.33
C PRO A 90 23.61 2.46 -6.08
N THR A 91 23.40 1.23 -5.62
CA THR A 91 24.44 0.25 -5.32
C THR A 91 24.39 -0.94 -6.27
N PHE A 92 23.78 -0.82 -7.46
CA PHE A 92 23.77 -1.90 -8.45
C PHE A 92 25.20 -2.42 -8.72
N GLY A 93 25.37 -3.74 -8.64
CA GLY A 93 26.65 -4.42 -8.78
C GLY A 93 27.57 -4.37 -7.55
N GLN A 94 27.18 -3.65 -6.49
CA GLN A 94 27.92 -3.65 -5.23
C GLN A 94 27.95 -5.07 -4.65
N LEU A 95 29.15 -5.49 -4.26
CA LEU A 95 29.39 -6.77 -3.62
C LEU A 95 29.62 -6.59 -2.10
N VAL A 96 28.99 -7.46 -1.32
CA VAL A 96 29.27 -7.66 0.11
C VAL A 96 29.65 -9.11 0.31
N THR A 97 30.68 -9.38 1.10
CA THR A 97 31.09 -10.75 1.45
C THR A 97 31.36 -10.84 2.94
N ALA A 98 31.17 -12.03 3.51
CA ALA A 98 31.45 -12.28 4.92
C ALA A 98 31.64 -13.79 5.17
N GLU A 99 32.38 -14.14 6.21
CA GLU A 99 32.31 -15.48 6.78
C GLU A 99 31.12 -15.57 7.74
N LEU A 100 30.43 -16.71 7.73
CA LEU A 100 29.30 -17.01 8.60
C LEU A 100 29.57 -18.30 9.34
N GLY A 101 29.46 -18.25 10.67
CA GLY A 101 29.26 -19.41 11.52
C GLY A 101 27.82 -19.47 12.06
N PRO A 102 27.54 -20.34 13.03
CA PRO A 102 26.22 -20.44 13.66
C PRO A 102 25.70 -19.15 14.29
N ASP A 103 26.59 -18.24 14.66
CA ASP A 103 26.32 -16.95 15.29
C ASP A 103 26.01 -15.82 14.29
N THR A 104 26.21 -16.05 12.99
CA THR A 104 26.02 -15.01 11.97
C THR A 104 24.92 -15.42 11.00
N ALA A 105 23.98 -14.52 10.75
CA ALA A 105 22.96 -14.64 9.72
C ALA A 105 22.89 -13.37 8.87
N PHE A 106 22.22 -13.44 7.72
CA PHE A 106 21.94 -12.28 6.88
C PHE A 106 20.49 -12.24 6.45
N PHE A 107 19.85 -11.08 6.60
CA PHE A 107 18.59 -10.80 5.93
C PHE A 107 18.91 -10.26 4.54
N VAL A 108 18.50 -11.00 3.51
CA VAL A 108 18.77 -10.71 2.10
C VAL A 108 17.47 -10.22 1.46
N PRO A 109 17.37 -8.96 1.07
CA PRO A 109 16.15 -8.45 0.44
C PRO A 109 16.04 -8.96 -1.00
N ARG A 110 14.80 -9.01 -1.51
CA ARG A 110 14.48 -9.31 -2.91
C ARG A 110 15.42 -8.58 -3.87
N GLY A 111 15.93 -9.32 -4.86
CA GLY A 111 16.79 -8.77 -5.93
C GLY A 111 18.25 -8.58 -5.54
N VAL A 112 18.64 -8.86 -4.29
CA VAL A 112 20.05 -9.02 -3.92
C VAL A 112 20.44 -10.49 -4.12
N ALA A 113 21.40 -10.72 -5.01
CA ALA A 113 21.90 -12.04 -5.30
C ALA A 113 22.57 -12.63 -4.06
N ASN A 114 22.32 -13.90 -3.73
CA ASN A 114 22.97 -14.61 -2.63
C ASN A 114 23.67 -15.87 -3.16
N GLY A 115 24.91 -16.08 -2.76
CA GLY A 115 25.70 -17.29 -3.00
C GLY A 115 26.60 -17.58 -1.80
N PHE A 116 27.16 -18.79 -1.73
CA PHE A 116 28.09 -19.16 -0.65
C PHE A 116 29.06 -20.27 -1.05
N GLN A 117 30.17 -20.36 -0.32
CA GLN A 117 31.15 -21.44 -0.39
C GLN A 117 31.34 -22.08 0.99
N ALA A 118 31.24 -23.40 1.09
CA ALA A 118 31.53 -24.14 2.32
C ALA A 118 33.02 -24.04 2.66
N LEU A 119 33.33 -23.60 3.89
CA LEU A 119 34.71 -23.47 4.38
C LEU A 119 35.18 -24.69 5.17
N GLU A 120 34.24 -25.56 5.54
CA GLU A 120 34.45 -26.81 6.29
C GLU A 120 33.63 -27.95 5.66
N ASP A 121 34.07 -29.18 5.89
CA ASP A 121 33.29 -30.36 5.52
C ASP A 121 32.00 -30.44 6.35
N ALA A 122 31.00 -31.17 5.84
CA ALA A 122 29.71 -31.36 6.48
C ALA A 122 29.00 -30.06 6.91
N THR A 123 29.13 -29.00 6.10
CA THR A 123 28.52 -27.70 6.38
C THR A 123 27.02 -27.70 6.02
N VAL A 124 26.19 -27.25 6.97
CA VAL A 124 24.73 -27.15 6.81
C VAL A 124 24.34 -25.68 6.71
N TYR A 125 23.91 -25.26 5.52
CA TYR A 125 23.39 -23.92 5.28
C TYR A 125 21.86 -23.94 5.29
N SER A 126 21.24 -23.07 6.09
CA SER A 126 19.79 -22.98 6.24
C SER A 126 19.29 -21.59 5.85
N TYR A 127 18.15 -21.54 5.18
CA TYR A 127 17.52 -20.27 4.86
C TYR A 127 16.00 -20.33 4.88
N LEU A 128 15.40 -19.25 5.37
CA LEU A 128 13.96 -19.00 5.33
C LEU A 128 13.63 -18.08 4.17
N VAL A 129 12.45 -18.25 3.57
CA VAL A 129 11.94 -17.39 2.47
C VAL A 129 10.48 -17.02 2.73
N ASN A 130 10.06 -15.86 2.24
CA ASN A 130 8.66 -15.38 2.36
C ASN A 130 7.79 -15.61 1.12
N ASP A 131 8.24 -16.44 0.20
CA ASP A 131 7.46 -16.87 -0.95
C ASP A 131 7.80 -18.32 -1.29
N HIS A 132 6.83 -19.05 -1.83
CA HIS A 132 7.01 -20.43 -2.23
C HIS A 132 7.92 -20.52 -3.45
N TRP A 133 8.88 -21.44 -3.40
CA TRP A 133 9.69 -21.75 -4.57
C TRP A 133 8.79 -22.25 -5.71
N SER A 134 9.06 -21.77 -6.92
CA SER A 134 8.40 -22.23 -8.15
C SER A 134 9.45 -22.44 -9.23
N PRO A 135 9.35 -23.50 -10.04
CA PRO A 135 10.27 -23.73 -11.16
C PRO A 135 10.15 -22.63 -12.22
N ASP A 136 9.00 -21.97 -12.31
CA ASP A 136 8.70 -20.92 -13.30
C ASP A 136 9.11 -19.52 -12.80
N ALA A 137 9.65 -19.41 -11.58
CA ALA A 137 10.10 -18.14 -11.04
C ALA A 137 11.25 -17.59 -11.89
N GLN A 138 11.02 -16.44 -12.52
CA GLN A 138 12.07 -15.68 -13.19
C GLN A 138 12.79 -14.81 -12.17
N TYR A 139 14.12 -14.88 -12.16
CA TYR A 139 14.95 -14.06 -11.30
C TYR A 139 16.30 -13.76 -11.96
N SER A 140 16.96 -12.73 -11.43
CA SER A 140 18.28 -12.33 -11.90
C SER A 140 19.36 -13.19 -11.27
N MET A 141 20.52 -13.27 -11.92
CA MET A 141 21.66 -14.04 -11.47
C MET A 141 22.94 -13.42 -12.03
N VAL A 142 24.06 -13.65 -11.34
CA VAL A 142 25.37 -13.19 -11.77
C VAL A 142 26.39 -14.31 -11.62
N ASN A 143 27.41 -14.31 -12.48
CA ASN A 143 28.44 -15.33 -12.49
C ASN A 143 29.26 -15.33 -11.19
N LEU A 144 29.67 -16.53 -10.76
CA LEU A 144 30.55 -16.74 -9.61
C LEU A 144 31.88 -15.98 -9.73
N SER A 145 32.36 -15.69 -10.95
CA SER A 145 33.58 -14.92 -11.19
C SER A 145 33.52 -13.48 -10.68
N ALA A 146 32.34 -12.97 -10.34
CA ALA A 146 32.17 -11.65 -9.71
C ALA A 146 32.73 -11.61 -8.26
N VAL A 147 33.01 -12.78 -7.66
CA VAL A 147 33.44 -12.90 -6.25
C VAL A 147 34.85 -13.46 -6.17
N SER A 148 35.67 -12.86 -5.31
CA SER A 148 36.97 -13.42 -4.93
C SER A 148 36.78 -14.50 -3.87
N TRP A 149 36.46 -15.72 -4.29
CA TRP A 149 36.24 -16.85 -3.40
C TRP A 149 37.55 -17.24 -2.66
N PRO A 150 37.49 -17.55 -1.35
CA PRO A 150 38.68 -17.90 -0.58
C PRO A 150 39.28 -19.27 -0.96
N LEU A 151 38.49 -20.15 -1.58
CA LEU A 151 38.92 -21.44 -2.11
C LEU A 151 38.54 -21.57 -3.59
N PRO A 152 39.26 -22.42 -4.36
CA PRO A 152 38.82 -22.81 -5.69
C PRO A 152 37.39 -23.37 -5.63
N PRO A 153 36.41 -22.82 -6.37
CA PRO A 153 35.04 -23.33 -6.36
C PRO A 153 34.98 -24.79 -6.82
N THR A 154 34.35 -25.65 -6.01
CA THR A 154 34.08 -27.06 -6.35
C THR A 154 32.59 -27.35 -6.27
N GLN A 155 32.15 -28.48 -6.85
CA GLN A 155 30.75 -28.94 -6.82
C GLN A 155 29.73 -27.90 -7.33
N VAL A 156 30.16 -27.04 -8.25
CA VAL A 156 29.34 -25.99 -8.85
C VAL A 156 28.38 -26.62 -9.86
N SER A 157 27.12 -26.18 -9.85
CA SER A 157 26.14 -26.66 -10.83
C SER A 157 26.45 -26.14 -12.24
N ALA A 158 26.09 -26.91 -13.27
CA ALA A 158 26.25 -26.47 -14.67
C ALA A 158 25.48 -25.17 -14.95
N LYS A 159 24.34 -24.96 -14.28
CA LYS A 159 23.56 -23.73 -14.35
C LYS A 159 24.37 -22.53 -13.86
N ASP A 160 24.99 -22.64 -12.68
CA ASP A 160 25.74 -21.55 -12.06
C ASP A 160 26.98 -21.15 -12.87
N LEU A 161 27.64 -22.12 -13.53
CA LEU A 161 28.77 -21.84 -14.43
C LEU A 161 28.35 -21.01 -15.65
N GLY A 162 27.12 -21.18 -16.13
CA GLY A 162 26.56 -20.50 -17.30
C GLY A 162 25.91 -19.14 -17.02
N HIS A 163 25.92 -18.66 -15.77
CA HIS A 163 25.34 -17.35 -15.45
C HIS A 163 26.08 -16.19 -16.14
N PRO A 164 25.37 -15.10 -16.47
CA PRO A 164 25.96 -13.94 -17.14
C PRO A 164 26.98 -13.23 -16.25
N GLN A 165 27.97 -12.58 -16.87
CA GLN A 165 28.83 -11.65 -16.16
C GLN A 165 28.01 -10.46 -15.64
N LEU A 166 28.52 -9.75 -14.63
CA LEU A 166 27.78 -8.63 -14.01
C LEU A 166 27.35 -7.57 -15.04
N ALA A 167 28.19 -7.30 -16.05
CA ALA A 167 27.88 -6.36 -17.12
C ALA A 167 26.67 -6.78 -17.98
N ASP A 168 26.37 -8.07 -18.04
CA ASP A 168 25.29 -8.66 -18.85
C ASP A 168 24.13 -9.19 -17.99
N ALA A 169 24.21 -9.03 -16.67
CA ALA A 169 23.17 -9.50 -15.75
C ALA A 169 21.92 -8.64 -15.89
N ALA A 170 20.78 -9.27 -16.23
CA ALA A 170 19.50 -8.58 -16.33
C ALA A 170 19.08 -8.05 -14.95
N PRO A 171 18.84 -6.73 -14.77
CA PRO A 171 18.40 -6.20 -13.49
C PRO A 171 17.06 -6.78 -13.04
N MET A 172 16.90 -6.96 -11.73
CA MET A 172 15.62 -7.32 -11.12
C MET A 172 14.71 -6.08 -11.06
N PRO A 173 13.57 -6.07 -11.77
CA PRO A 173 12.69 -4.91 -11.77
C PRO A 173 12.03 -4.68 -10.42
N PRO A 174 11.59 -3.45 -10.11
CA PRO A 174 10.79 -3.17 -8.93
C PRO A 174 9.46 -3.93 -8.97
N ARG A 175 8.86 -4.13 -7.80
CA ARG A 175 7.48 -4.63 -7.73
C ARG A 175 6.52 -3.52 -8.18
N ARG A 176 5.41 -3.91 -8.78
CA ARG A 176 4.38 -3.01 -9.31
C ARG A 176 3.29 -2.76 -8.27
N ILE A 177 2.59 -1.65 -8.41
CA ILE A 177 1.36 -1.36 -7.68
C ILE A 177 0.18 -1.58 -8.63
N LEU A 178 -0.83 -2.34 -8.22
CA LEU A 178 -2.09 -2.48 -8.95
C LEU A 178 -3.07 -1.39 -8.50
N ILE A 179 -3.66 -0.65 -9.43
CA ILE A 179 -4.69 0.36 -9.15
C ILE A 179 -5.99 -0.06 -9.84
N THR A 180 -7.01 -0.40 -9.05
CA THR A 180 -8.35 -0.72 -9.56
C THR A 180 -9.24 0.51 -9.57
N GLY A 181 -10.26 0.55 -10.43
CA GLY A 181 -11.10 1.75 -10.58
C GLY A 181 -10.34 2.92 -11.21
N ALA A 182 -9.35 2.63 -12.05
CA ALA A 182 -8.36 3.58 -12.57
C ALA A 182 -8.95 4.77 -13.35
N ASN A 183 -10.18 4.65 -13.86
CA ASN A 183 -10.84 5.71 -14.63
C ASN A 183 -11.64 6.69 -13.77
N GLY A 184 -11.79 6.42 -12.46
CA GLY A 184 -12.41 7.33 -11.51
C GLY A 184 -11.47 8.48 -11.11
N GLN A 185 -12.02 9.48 -10.41
CA GLN A 185 -11.31 10.71 -10.05
C GLN A 185 -9.97 10.45 -9.35
N LEU A 186 -9.96 9.56 -8.34
CA LEU A 186 -8.73 9.17 -7.64
C LEU A 186 -7.76 8.37 -8.51
N GLY A 187 -8.26 7.41 -9.30
CA GLY A 187 -7.44 6.60 -10.19
C GLY A 187 -6.66 7.44 -11.20
N ARG A 188 -7.28 8.51 -11.71
CA ARG A 188 -6.63 9.48 -12.60
C ARG A 188 -5.59 10.32 -11.88
N ALA A 189 -5.88 10.79 -10.67
CA ALA A 189 -4.93 11.53 -9.86
C ALA A 189 -3.68 10.69 -9.51
N LEU A 190 -3.87 9.41 -9.18
CA LEU A 190 -2.77 8.48 -8.91
C LEU A 190 -1.85 8.26 -10.12
N ARG A 191 -2.38 8.36 -11.35
CA ARG A 191 -1.59 8.21 -12.59
C ARG A 191 -0.47 9.23 -12.72
N ALA A 192 -0.67 10.44 -12.21
CA ALA A 192 0.37 11.46 -12.21
C ALA A 192 1.50 11.18 -11.22
N LEU A 193 1.23 10.42 -10.15
CA LEU A 193 2.16 10.16 -9.06
C LEU A 193 2.85 8.79 -9.11
N LEU A 194 2.22 7.83 -9.79
CA LEU A 194 2.67 6.45 -9.96
C LEU A 194 2.54 6.03 -11.44
N PRO A 195 3.26 6.67 -12.37
CA PRO A 195 3.13 6.38 -13.81
C PRO A 195 3.49 4.92 -14.17
N GLU A 196 4.32 4.27 -13.37
CA GLU A 196 4.76 2.87 -13.50
C GLU A 196 3.75 1.83 -12.96
N ALA A 197 2.71 2.27 -12.24
CA ALA A 197 1.70 1.38 -11.71
C ALA A 197 0.84 0.75 -12.82
N GLU A 198 0.25 -0.41 -12.52
CA GLU A 198 -0.71 -1.03 -13.41
C GLU A 198 -2.11 -0.51 -13.13
N PHE A 199 -2.66 0.25 -14.08
CA PHE A 199 -4.00 0.84 -13.98
C PHE A 199 -5.04 -0.03 -14.67
N CYS A 200 -5.96 -0.59 -13.89
CA CYS A 200 -7.05 -1.40 -14.41
C CYS A 200 -8.41 -0.71 -14.28
N ASN A 201 -9.15 -0.69 -15.38
CA ASN A 201 -10.59 -0.44 -15.36
C ASN A 201 -11.36 -1.71 -14.92
N ARG A 202 -12.69 -1.64 -14.86
CA ARG A 202 -13.54 -2.77 -14.45
C ARG A 202 -13.44 -3.99 -15.38
N GLU A 203 -13.22 -3.79 -16.67
CA GLU A 203 -13.13 -4.88 -17.65
C GLU A 203 -11.80 -5.66 -17.53
N GLN A 204 -10.72 -4.95 -17.20
CA GLN A 204 -9.39 -5.53 -16.98
C GLN A 204 -9.24 -6.16 -15.59
N PHE A 205 -9.98 -5.65 -14.60
CA PHE A 205 -9.97 -6.14 -13.24
C PHE A 205 -11.31 -5.84 -12.54
N ASP A 206 -12.23 -6.81 -12.56
CA ASP A 206 -13.48 -6.73 -11.80
C ASP A 206 -13.21 -7.10 -10.34
N VAL A 207 -13.32 -6.15 -9.43
CA VAL A 207 -13.09 -6.38 -7.99
C VAL A 207 -14.09 -7.35 -7.37
N CYS A 208 -15.27 -7.53 -7.98
CA CYS A 208 -16.24 -8.53 -7.56
C CYS A 208 -15.77 -9.96 -7.91
N ASN A 209 -15.00 -10.11 -8.99
CA ASN A 209 -14.46 -11.38 -9.46
C ASN A 209 -12.99 -11.18 -9.91
N PRO A 210 -12.05 -10.98 -8.96
CA PRO A 210 -10.68 -10.62 -9.29
C PRO A 210 -10.01 -11.71 -10.17
N PRO A 211 -9.44 -11.34 -11.33
CA PRO A 211 -8.71 -12.30 -12.16
C PRO A 211 -7.36 -12.66 -11.52
N GLN A 212 -6.81 -13.82 -11.90
CA GLN A 212 -5.45 -14.22 -11.52
C GLN A 212 -4.41 -13.23 -12.07
N ARG A 213 -3.33 -13.02 -11.32
CA ARG A 213 -2.19 -12.16 -11.68
C ARG A 213 -0.89 -12.80 -11.19
N PRO A 214 0.27 -12.44 -11.76
CA PRO A 214 1.56 -12.84 -11.22
C PRO A 214 1.86 -12.03 -9.95
N TRP A 215 1.14 -12.30 -8.85
CA TRP A 215 1.12 -11.50 -7.62
C TRP A 215 2.51 -11.24 -7.01
N LYS A 216 3.46 -12.14 -7.24
CA LYS A 216 4.88 -12.00 -6.87
C LYS A 216 5.57 -10.75 -7.46
N GLN A 217 5.04 -10.23 -8.56
CA GLN A 217 5.52 -9.02 -9.21
C GLN A 217 4.89 -7.75 -8.64
N TYR A 218 3.96 -7.85 -7.68
CA TYR A 218 3.28 -6.72 -7.08
C TYR A 218 3.71 -6.55 -5.62
N GLU A 219 3.61 -5.32 -5.13
CA GLU A 219 3.82 -4.99 -3.72
C GLU A 219 2.55 -4.48 -3.05
N ALA A 220 1.62 -3.91 -3.82
CA ALA A 220 0.40 -3.33 -3.28
C ALA A 220 -0.76 -3.35 -4.27
N ILE A 221 -1.97 -3.30 -3.71
CA ILE A 221 -3.23 -3.07 -4.41
C ILE A 221 -3.85 -1.79 -3.85
N ILE A 222 -4.11 -0.80 -4.70
CA ILE A 222 -4.89 0.39 -4.36
C ILE A 222 -6.28 0.26 -4.96
N ASN A 223 -7.26 -0.03 -4.11
CA ASN A 223 -8.65 -0.18 -4.51
C ASN A 223 -9.38 1.17 -4.53
N CYS A 224 -9.48 1.75 -5.73
CA CYS A 224 -10.30 2.95 -5.96
C CYS A 224 -11.71 2.62 -6.50
N ALA A 225 -12.00 1.34 -6.77
CA ALA A 225 -13.30 0.90 -7.25
C ALA A 225 -14.34 0.95 -6.11
N ALA A 226 -15.49 1.56 -6.39
CA ALA A 226 -16.62 1.66 -5.49
C ALA A 226 -17.93 1.83 -6.25
N PHE A 227 -19.03 1.41 -5.65
CA PHE A 227 -20.37 1.87 -6.02
C PHE A 227 -20.61 3.18 -5.27
N ASN A 228 -20.51 4.32 -5.96
CA ASN A 228 -20.50 5.66 -5.36
C ASN A 228 -21.78 6.47 -5.56
N ASP A 229 -22.80 5.91 -6.21
CA ASP A 229 -24.14 6.51 -6.27
C ASP A 229 -24.86 6.25 -4.94
N VAL A 230 -24.80 7.23 -4.03
CA VAL A 230 -25.37 7.10 -2.67
C VAL A 230 -26.87 6.83 -2.71
N ASN A 231 -27.61 7.52 -3.57
CA ASN A 231 -29.05 7.34 -3.69
C ASN A 231 -29.37 6.01 -4.40
N GLY A 232 -28.63 5.71 -5.48
CA GLY A 232 -28.77 4.45 -6.22
C GLY A 232 -28.54 3.22 -5.35
N ALA A 233 -27.69 3.32 -4.31
CA ALA A 233 -27.44 2.23 -3.38
C ALA A 233 -28.71 1.79 -2.63
N GLU A 234 -29.63 2.71 -2.31
CA GLU A 234 -30.87 2.34 -1.62
C GLU A 234 -31.77 1.43 -2.47
N SER A 235 -31.67 1.55 -3.80
CA SER A 235 -32.43 0.75 -4.76
C SER A 235 -31.67 -0.50 -5.20
N ASP A 236 -30.42 -0.36 -5.66
CA ASP A 236 -29.57 -1.48 -6.08
C ASP A 236 -28.69 -1.97 -4.91
N ARG A 237 -29.38 -2.46 -3.89
CA ARG A 237 -28.77 -2.82 -2.60
C ARG A 237 -27.73 -3.93 -2.75
N ALA A 238 -28.06 -4.93 -3.57
CA ALA A 238 -27.21 -6.09 -3.80
C ALA A 238 -25.90 -5.68 -4.49
N ARG A 239 -25.97 -4.84 -5.54
CA ARG A 239 -24.75 -4.39 -6.23
C ARG A 239 -23.90 -3.49 -5.35
N ALA A 240 -24.51 -2.58 -4.60
CA ALA A 240 -23.80 -1.73 -3.66
C ALA A 240 -23.03 -2.58 -2.63
N TRP A 241 -23.69 -3.59 -2.04
CA TRP A 241 -23.06 -4.49 -1.08
C TRP A 241 -21.95 -5.35 -1.70
N GLU A 242 -22.20 -5.89 -2.88
CA GLU A 242 -21.24 -6.72 -3.63
C GLU A 242 -19.93 -5.96 -3.91
N VAL A 243 -20.04 -4.70 -4.38
CA VAL A 243 -18.89 -3.87 -4.74
C VAL A 243 -18.21 -3.25 -3.51
N ASN A 244 -18.98 -2.76 -2.55
CA ASN A 244 -18.42 -1.97 -1.44
C ASN A 244 -18.06 -2.81 -0.20
N ALA A 245 -18.69 -3.98 0.00
CA ALA A 245 -18.48 -4.80 1.20
C ALA A 245 -17.78 -6.13 0.89
N LEU A 246 -18.25 -6.90 -0.09
CA LEU A 246 -17.69 -8.24 -0.38
C LEU A 246 -16.40 -8.18 -1.20
N ALA A 247 -16.34 -7.35 -2.24
CA ALA A 247 -15.13 -7.20 -3.06
C ALA A 247 -13.87 -6.81 -2.26
N PRO A 248 -13.90 -5.87 -1.29
CA PRO A 248 -12.75 -5.57 -0.45
C PRO A 248 -12.23 -6.78 0.34
N GLY A 249 -13.12 -7.66 0.81
CA GLY A 249 -12.72 -8.91 1.47
C GLY A 249 -11.98 -9.88 0.55
N ARG A 250 -12.37 -9.95 -0.73
CA ARG A 250 -11.66 -10.74 -1.74
C ARG A 250 -10.26 -10.18 -2.01
N LEU A 251 -10.14 -8.86 -2.13
CA LEU A 251 -8.84 -8.20 -2.27
C LEU A 251 -7.97 -8.39 -1.03
N ALA A 252 -8.58 -8.39 0.17
CA ALA A 252 -7.88 -8.62 1.42
C ALA A 252 -7.32 -10.05 1.52
N ALA A 253 -8.07 -11.05 1.05
CA ALA A 253 -7.59 -12.42 0.98
C ALA A 253 -6.38 -12.55 0.04
N ILE A 254 -6.45 -11.97 -1.16
CA ILE A 254 -5.32 -11.92 -2.11
C ILE A 254 -4.10 -11.23 -1.48
N ALA A 255 -4.30 -10.09 -0.83
CA ALA A 255 -3.22 -9.36 -0.19
C ALA A 255 -2.58 -10.14 0.98
N ALA A 256 -3.40 -10.84 1.77
CA ALA A 256 -2.90 -11.69 2.85
C ALA A 256 -2.10 -12.89 2.33
N GLU A 257 -2.60 -13.56 1.29
CA GLU A 257 -1.96 -14.72 0.66
C GLU A 257 -0.60 -14.36 0.04
N HIS A 258 -0.50 -13.20 -0.61
CA HIS A 258 0.70 -12.79 -1.35
C HIS A 258 1.53 -11.71 -0.65
N ASN A 259 1.26 -11.45 0.64
CA ASN A 259 1.96 -10.46 1.47
C ASN A 259 2.00 -9.04 0.85
N LEU A 260 0.91 -8.65 0.18
CA LEU A 260 0.75 -7.33 -0.43
C LEU A 260 0.18 -6.32 0.57
N THR A 261 0.49 -5.05 0.37
CA THR A 261 -0.24 -3.96 1.05
C THR A 261 -1.56 -3.68 0.33
N LEU A 262 -2.68 -3.69 1.06
CA LEU A 262 -3.99 -3.28 0.53
C LEU A 262 -4.32 -1.85 0.97
N VAL A 263 -4.46 -0.93 0.01
CA VAL A 263 -5.07 0.38 0.24
C VAL A 263 -6.54 0.31 -0.17
N HIS A 264 -7.47 0.53 0.76
CA HIS A 264 -8.90 0.55 0.49
C HIS A 264 -9.49 1.93 0.81
N VAL A 265 -10.08 2.59 -0.19
CA VAL A 265 -10.70 3.91 0.00
C VAL A 265 -12.12 3.75 0.53
N SER A 266 -12.39 4.29 1.71
CA SER A 266 -13.67 4.32 2.37
C SER A 266 -14.32 5.73 2.31
N SER A 267 -15.29 6.03 3.18
CA SER A 267 -16.04 7.28 3.19
C SER A 267 -16.34 7.73 4.62
N ASP A 268 -16.48 9.04 4.81
CA ASP A 268 -17.13 9.69 5.94
C ASP A 268 -18.56 9.20 6.25
N TYR A 269 -19.27 8.63 5.27
CA TYR A 269 -20.64 8.14 5.43
C TYR A 269 -20.73 6.85 6.26
N VAL A 270 -19.59 6.31 6.72
CA VAL A 270 -19.57 5.27 7.76
C VAL A 270 -20.03 5.81 9.11
N PHE A 271 -20.04 7.13 9.29
CA PHE A 271 -20.57 7.80 10.46
C PHE A 271 -22.01 8.26 10.25
N GLY A 272 -22.67 8.64 11.34
CA GLY A 272 -24.06 9.06 11.32
C GLY A 272 -24.44 9.89 12.54
N ASN A 273 -25.75 9.99 12.76
CA ASN A 273 -26.35 10.85 13.77
C ASN A 273 -26.93 10.04 14.94
N PRO A 274 -26.94 10.59 16.17
CA PRO A 274 -26.32 11.86 16.54
C PRO A 274 -24.79 11.76 16.56
N ALA A 275 -24.11 12.77 16.01
CA ALA A 275 -22.66 12.85 16.09
C ALA A 275 -22.19 12.94 17.56
N PRO A 276 -21.11 12.23 17.94
CA PRO A 276 -20.46 12.41 19.24
C PRO A 276 -20.13 13.88 19.51
N ALA A 277 -20.11 14.28 20.78
CA ALA A 277 -19.90 15.67 21.15
C ALA A 277 -18.57 16.24 20.63
N HIS A 278 -17.48 15.46 20.67
CA HIS A 278 -16.18 15.90 20.15
C HIS A 278 -16.19 16.07 18.63
N ALA A 279 -16.89 15.21 17.90
CA ALA A 279 -16.91 15.21 16.44
C ALA A 279 -17.44 16.53 15.85
N LYS A 280 -18.30 17.24 16.60
CA LYS A 280 -18.79 18.58 16.23
C LYS A 280 -17.73 19.69 16.34
N THR A 281 -16.63 19.43 17.05
CA THR A 281 -15.56 20.41 17.31
C THR A 281 -14.25 20.06 16.61
N SER A 282 -13.82 18.79 16.67
CA SER A 282 -12.55 18.31 16.10
C SER A 282 -12.73 17.44 14.86
N GLY A 283 -13.95 17.03 14.55
CA GLY A 283 -14.23 15.99 13.56
C GLY A 283 -14.14 14.57 14.14
N TYR A 284 -14.60 13.59 13.37
CA TYR A 284 -14.51 12.16 13.69
C TYR A 284 -13.07 11.69 13.59
N THR A 285 -12.62 10.95 14.58
CA THR A 285 -11.33 10.27 14.64
C THR A 285 -11.43 8.86 14.06
N GLU A 286 -10.29 8.20 13.82
CA GLU A 286 -10.28 6.82 13.34
C GLU A 286 -10.75 5.80 14.40
N ALA A 287 -10.74 6.19 15.68
CA ALA A 287 -11.22 5.37 16.79
C ALA A 287 -12.74 5.44 17.00
N ASP A 288 -13.42 6.41 16.37
CA ASP A 288 -14.86 6.53 16.47
C ASP A 288 -15.57 5.34 15.81
N VAL A 289 -16.61 4.85 16.47
CA VAL A 289 -17.37 3.66 16.03
C VAL A 289 -18.24 4.03 14.82
N PRO A 290 -18.16 3.28 13.71
CA PRO A 290 -19.07 3.46 12.58
C PRO A 290 -20.54 3.31 12.99
N ALA A 291 -21.39 4.23 12.52
CA ALA A 291 -22.83 4.25 12.74
C ALA A 291 -23.56 4.80 11.50
N PRO A 292 -23.47 4.10 10.34
CA PRO A 292 -23.93 4.63 9.06
C PRO A 292 -25.45 4.77 8.99
N LEU A 293 -25.93 5.81 8.30
CA LEU A 293 -27.37 6.10 8.14
C LEU A 293 -27.99 5.54 6.86
N SER A 294 -27.19 5.35 5.81
CA SER A 294 -27.62 4.87 4.49
C SER A 294 -26.99 3.53 4.15
N LEU A 295 -27.54 2.83 3.15
CA LEU A 295 -26.95 1.59 2.66
C LEU A 295 -25.55 1.83 2.08
N TYR A 296 -25.33 2.94 1.37
CA TYR A 296 -23.99 3.29 0.90
C TYR A 296 -23.00 3.30 2.07
N GLY A 297 -23.30 4.06 3.13
CA GLY A 297 -22.49 4.11 4.35
C GLY A 297 -22.29 2.74 5.00
N ALA A 298 -23.37 1.95 5.13
CA ALA A 298 -23.32 0.60 5.70
C ALA A 298 -22.43 -0.35 4.90
N SER A 299 -22.54 -0.32 3.57
CA SER A 299 -21.72 -1.13 2.68
C SER A 299 -20.25 -0.74 2.72
N LYS A 300 -19.94 0.57 2.83
CA LYS A 300 -18.57 1.06 3.00
C LYS A 300 -17.98 0.64 4.35
N ALA A 301 -18.74 0.75 5.45
CA ALA A 301 -18.30 0.31 6.77
C ALA A 301 -18.03 -1.20 6.82
N ALA A 302 -18.89 -2.01 6.20
CA ALA A 302 -18.65 -3.44 6.05
C ALA A 302 -17.39 -3.73 5.20
N GLY A 303 -17.15 -2.91 4.17
CA GLY A 303 -15.93 -2.94 3.37
C GLY A 303 -14.65 -2.64 4.15
N GLU A 304 -14.70 -1.71 5.12
CA GLU A 304 -13.58 -1.45 6.03
C GLU A 304 -13.24 -2.69 6.86
N ALA A 305 -14.26 -3.30 7.48
CA ALA A 305 -14.08 -4.50 8.28
C ALA A 305 -13.52 -5.67 7.44
N ALA A 306 -13.99 -5.83 6.21
CA ALA A 306 -13.50 -6.85 5.30
C ALA A 306 -12.06 -6.57 4.82
N ALA A 307 -11.74 -5.32 4.48
CA ALA A 307 -10.41 -4.90 4.06
C ALA A 307 -9.35 -5.09 5.17
N ALA A 308 -9.75 -4.91 6.43
CA ALA A 308 -8.88 -5.11 7.59
C ALA A 308 -8.41 -6.57 7.77
N GLY A 309 -9.01 -7.53 7.05
CA GLY A 309 -8.51 -8.90 6.96
C GLY A 309 -7.13 -9.00 6.30
N ALA A 310 -6.71 -7.99 5.52
CA ALA A 310 -5.35 -7.90 5.00
C ALA A 310 -4.39 -7.48 6.13
N PRO A 311 -3.34 -8.26 6.45
CA PRO A 311 -2.42 -7.92 7.54
C PRO A 311 -1.68 -6.59 7.34
N ARG A 312 -1.46 -6.20 6.08
CA ARG A 312 -0.85 -4.93 5.67
C ARG A 312 -1.92 -4.11 4.96
N HIS A 313 -2.57 -3.20 5.66
CA HIS A 313 -3.64 -2.41 5.06
C HIS A 313 -3.58 -0.93 5.43
N TYR A 314 -4.04 -0.10 4.51
CA TYR A 314 -4.41 1.29 4.76
C TYR A 314 -5.87 1.47 4.34
N ILE A 315 -6.74 1.71 5.30
CA ILE A 315 -8.14 2.06 5.03
C ILE A 315 -8.24 3.58 5.09
N ILE A 316 -8.58 4.20 3.96
CA ILE A 316 -8.57 5.66 3.82
C ILE A 316 -10.00 6.18 3.84
N ARG A 317 -10.46 6.70 4.99
CA ARG A 317 -11.75 7.40 5.07
C ARG A 317 -11.58 8.79 4.46
N THR A 318 -12.37 9.11 3.43
CA THR A 318 -12.34 10.41 2.76
C THR A 318 -13.75 10.98 2.63
N SER A 319 -13.86 12.25 2.27
CA SER A 319 -15.13 12.97 2.16
C SER A 319 -15.18 13.85 0.92
N TRP A 320 -16.35 13.87 0.28
CA TRP A 320 -16.73 14.88 -0.73
C TRP A 320 -15.64 15.09 -1.81
N VAL A 321 -15.23 13.98 -2.43
CA VAL A 321 -14.11 13.96 -3.38
C VAL A 321 -14.47 14.69 -4.69
N PHE A 322 -13.55 15.55 -5.15
CA PHE A 322 -13.63 16.23 -6.44
C PHE A 322 -12.28 16.18 -7.18
N GLY A 323 -12.29 16.26 -8.51
CA GLY A 323 -11.12 16.07 -9.37
C GLY A 323 -11.51 15.83 -10.83
N ASP A 324 -10.65 15.16 -11.61
CA ASP A 324 -10.96 14.83 -13.01
C ASP A 324 -12.09 13.77 -13.10
N GLY A 325 -13.29 14.23 -13.46
CA GLY A 325 -14.50 13.42 -13.59
C GLY A 325 -15.75 14.18 -13.13
N ALA A 326 -16.90 13.51 -13.18
CA ALA A 326 -18.15 14.09 -12.68
C ALA A 326 -18.10 14.27 -11.15
N ASN A 327 -18.36 15.50 -10.68
CA ASN A 327 -18.41 15.83 -9.27
C ASN A 327 -19.29 17.07 -9.01
N PHE A 328 -19.59 17.30 -7.73
CA PHE A 328 -20.44 18.40 -7.28
C PHE A 328 -19.95 19.78 -7.74
N ILE A 329 -18.64 20.03 -7.68
CA ILE A 329 -18.03 21.32 -8.04
C ILE A 329 -18.21 21.60 -9.53
N ALA A 330 -17.94 20.62 -10.39
CA ALA A 330 -18.16 20.76 -11.84
C ALA A 330 -19.64 21.04 -12.16
N THR A 331 -20.57 20.39 -11.45
CA THR A 331 -22.01 20.63 -11.60
C THR A 331 -22.38 22.06 -11.20
N MET A 332 -21.90 22.54 -10.05
CA MET A 332 -22.18 23.91 -9.58
C MET A 332 -21.59 24.96 -10.52
N ALA A 333 -20.35 24.78 -10.98
CA ALA A 333 -19.72 25.65 -11.97
C ALA A 333 -20.50 25.71 -13.29
N SER A 334 -21.02 24.56 -13.76
CA SER A 334 -21.85 24.49 -14.96
C SER A 334 -23.21 25.17 -14.78
N LEU A 335 -23.84 25.04 -13.61
CA LEU A 335 -25.10 25.75 -13.29
C LEU A 335 -24.90 27.26 -13.23
N ALA A 336 -23.83 27.72 -12.58
CA ALA A 336 -23.46 29.13 -12.50
C ALA A 336 -23.27 29.74 -13.90
N ARG A 337 -22.52 29.07 -14.78
CA ARG A 337 -22.30 29.52 -16.17
C ARG A 337 -23.58 29.59 -17.00
N ARG A 338 -24.60 28.82 -16.64
CA ARG A 338 -25.93 28.84 -17.28
C ARG A 338 -26.89 29.83 -16.64
N GLY A 339 -26.47 30.58 -15.62
CA GLY A 339 -27.32 31.50 -14.87
C GLY A 339 -28.43 30.81 -14.06
N ALA A 340 -28.24 29.54 -13.69
CA ALA A 340 -29.22 28.79 -12.91
C ALA A 340 -29.09 29.11 -11.40
N THR A 341 -30.20 28.98 -10.67
CA THR A 341 -30.25 29.24 -9.22
C THR A 341 -30.58 27.96 -8.43
N PRO A 342 -29.57 27.11 -8.12
CA PRO A 342 -29.83 25.81 -7.51
C PRO A 342 -30.21 25.91 -6.03
N ALA A 343 -31.14 25.05 -5.60
CA ALA A 343 -31.35 24.76 -4.19
C ALA A 343 -30.28 23.79 -3.68
N VAL A 344 -29.56 24.15 -2.62
CA VAL A 344 -28.44 23.36 -2.07
C VAL A 344 -28.59 23.20 -0.56
N VAL A 345 -28.37 21.97 -0.08
CA VAL A 345 -28.52 21.62 1.33
C VAL A 345 -27.51 22.36 2.21
N SER A 346 -27.98 22.92 3.32
CA SER A 346 -27.20 23.76 4.26
C SER A 346 -26.97 23.13 5.64
N ASP A 347 -27.71 22.07 5.99
CA ASP A 347 -27.65 21.39 7.28
C ASP A 347 -26.81 20.09 7.24
N GLN A 348 -25.99 19.91 6.19
CA GLN A 348 -25.01 18.83 6.05
C GLN A 348 -23.60 19.42 6.00
N ARG A 349 -22.82 19.17 7.04
CA ARG A 349 -21.47 19.73 7.23
C ARG A 349 -20.39 18.67 7.02
N GLY A 350 -19.30 19.08 6.41
CA GLY A 350 -18.15 18.23 6.13
C GLY A 350 -17.01 19.04 5.51
N ARG A 351 -16.15 18.35 4.76
CA ARG A 351 -15.03 18.98 4.07
C ARG A 351 -14.74 18.32 2.73
N LEU A 352 -14.44 19.13 1.73
CA LEU A 352 -14.03 18.65 0.41
C LEU A 352 -12.69 17.92 0.47
N THR A 353 -12.49 17.00 -0.48
CA THR A 353 -11.20 16.36 -0.71
C THR A 353 -10.84 16.45 -2.18
N PHE A 354 -9.71 17.07 -2.49
CA PHE A 354 -9.21 17.07 -3.85
C PHE A 354 -8.53 15.74 -4.16
N ALA A 355 -8.86 15.14 -5.29
CA ALA A 355 -8.33 13.84 -5.69
C ALA A 355 -6.79 13.82 -5.74
N ASP A 356 -6.16 14.93 -6.11
CA ASP A 356 -4.69 15.09 -6.09
C ASP A 356 -4.11 14.97 -4.68
N ASP A 357 -4.76 15.59 -3.67
CA ASP A 357 -4.36 15.54 -2.27
C ASP A 357 -4.61 14.14 -1.67
N LEU A 358 -5.73 13.49 -2.04
CA LEU A 358 -6.03 12.11 -1.66
C LEU A 358 -5.00 11.12 -2.23
N ALA A 359 -4.67 11.25 -3.51
CA ALA A 359 -3.63 10.45 -4.14
C ALA A 359 -2.27 10.65 -3.48
N ALA A 360 -1.88 11.90 -3.21
CA ALA A 360 -0.61 12.23 -2.56
C ALA A 360 -0.51 11.65 -1.16
N GLY A 361 -1.57 11.70 -0.34
CA GLY A 361 -1.55 11.11 0.99
C GLY A 361 -1.50 9.58 0.96
N ILE A 362 -2.16 8.93 0.00
CA ILE A 362 -2.04 7.47 -0.20
C ILE A 362 -0.59 7.08 -0.54
N VAL A 363 0.03 7.80 -1.48
CA VAL A 363 1.43 7.56 -1.87
C VAL A 363 2.39 7.83 -0.71
N HIS A 364 2.12 8.86 0.09
CA HIS A 364 2.88 9.15 1.31
C HIS A 364 2.84 7.98 2.30
N LEU A 365 1.66 7.44 2.62
CA LEU A 365 1.52 6.32 3.54
C LEU A 365 2.28 5.08 3.04
N LEU A 366 2.17 4.77 1.76
CA LEU A 366 2.91 3.66 1.14
C LEU A 366 4.43 3.82 1.21
N ARG A 367 4.94 5.04 1.04
CA ARG A 367 6.40 5.32 0.98
C ARG A 367 7.03 5.57 2.35
N SER A 368 6.30 6.15 3.29
CA SER A 368 6.80 6.47 4.63
C SER A 368 6.89 5.25 5.54
N GLY A 369 6.13 4.19 5.24
CA GLY A 369 6.03 3.02 6.10
C GLY A 369 5.28 3.31 7.40
N ALA A 370 4.36 4.29 7.40
CA ALA A 370 3.49 4.59 8.52
C ALA A 370 2.73 3.33 8.98
N ASP A 371 2.39 3.25 10.27
CA ASP A 371 1.70 2.08 10.82
C ASP A 371 0.43 1.73 10.03
N TYR A 372 0.26 0.45 9.69
CA TYR A 372 -0.95 -0.01 9.01
C TYR A 372 -2.20 0.24 9.86
N GLY A 373 -3.32 0.49 9.19
CA GLY A 373 -4.61 0.71 9.84
C GLY A 373 -5.49 1.71 9.09
N ILE A 374 -6.40 2.34 9.83
CA ILE A 374 -7.35 3.33 9.31
C ILE A 374 -6.73 4.73 9.38
N TYR A 375 -6.91 5.54 8.34
CA TYR A 375 -6.53 6.94 8.29
C TYR A 375 -7.67 7.78 7.71
N ASN A 376 -7.95 8.89 8.35
CA ASN A 376 -8.79 9.94 7.79
C ASN A 376 -7.98 10.83 6.85
N LEU A 377 -8.51 11.08 5.66
CA LEU A 377 -7.89 11.91 4.65
C LEU A 377 -8.95 12.75 3.93
N SER A 378 -8.99 14.03 4.29
CA SER A 378 -9.64 15.08 3.50
C SER A 378 -8.69 16.25 3.30
N CYS A 379 -9.08 17.31 2.59
CA CYS A 379 -8.32 18.55 2.65
C CYS A 379 -8.30 19.12 4.08
N THR A 380 -7.45 20.10 4.38
CA THR A 380 -7.52 20.86 5.63
C THR A 380 -8.49 22.05 5.51
N GLY A 381 -8.76 22.74 6.62
CA GLY A 381 -9.62 23.92 6.67
C GLY A 381 -10.78 23.78 7.64
N ASP A 382 -11.68 24.74 7.61
CA ASP A 382 -12.95 24.69 8.34
C ASP A 382 -13.90 23.61 7.78
N ALA A 383 -14.83 23.19 8.62
CA ALA A 383 -16.01 22.44 8.21
C ALA A 383 -17.01 23.38 7.55
N VAL A 384 -17.66 22.95 6.47
CA VAL A 384 -18.58 23.78 5.68
C VAL A 384 -19.82 23.02 5.24
N GLY A 385 -20.91 23.77 5.03
CA GLY A 385 -22.11 23.29 4.36
C GLY A 385 -21.90 23.09 2.85
N ARG A 386 -22.76 22.28 2.21
CA ARG A 386 -22.70 22.08 0.75
C ARG A 386 -23.11 23.35 -0.01
N ASP A 387 -24.01 24.15 0.55
CA ASP A 387 -24.41 25.47 0.06
C ASP A 387 -23.24 26.46 0.09
N GLU A 388 -22.47 26.50 1.17
CA GLU A 388 -21.25 27.33 1.27
C GLU A 388 -20.22 26.94 0.19
N VAL A 389 -20.04 25.65 -0.06
CA VAL A 389 -19.20 25.15 -1.15
C VAL A 389 -19.73 25.57 -2.53
N ALA A 390 -21.05 25.52 -2.74
CA ALA A 390 -21.67 25.96 -3.97
C ALA A 390 -21.49 27.47 -4.17
N MET A 391 -21.71 28.29 -3.14
CA MET A 391 -21.47 29.74 -3.18
C MET A 391 -20.01 30.06 -3.49
N ALA A 392 -19.06 29.37 -2.84
CA ALA A 392 -17.63 29.51 -3.13
C ALA A 392 -17.30 29.13 -4.58
N THR A 393 -17.98 28.13 -5.13
CA THR A 393 -17.85 27.74 -6.54
C THR A 393 -18.38 28.82 -7.48
N PHE A 394 -19.56 29.40 -7.18
CA PHE A 394 -20.14 30.50 -7.96
C PHE A 394 -19.21 31.71 -7.99
N ILE A 395 -18.70 32.13 -6.83
CA ILE A 395 -17.70 33.20 -6.72
C ILE A 395 -16.47 32.87 -7.58
N GLY A 396 -15.94 31.65 -7.47
CA GLY A 396 -14.74 31.23 -8.17
C GLY A 396 -14.86 31.19 -9.70
N VAL A 397 -16.08 31.16 -10.25
CA VAL A 397 -16.33 31.26 -11.70
C VAL A 397 -16.89 32.62 -12.13
N GLY A 398 -16.92 33.60 -11.22
CA GLY A 398 -17.39 34.97 -11.52
C GLY A 398 -18.92 35.15 -11.52
N ALA A 399 -19.67 34.23 -10.92
CA ALA A 399 -21.12 34.33 -10.75
C ALA A 399 -21.50 34.85 -9.36
N ASP A 400 -22.73 35.38 -9.23
CA ASP A 400 -23.26 35.88 -7.95
C ASP A 400 -23.58 34.71 -6.99
N PRO A 401 -22.94 34.62 -5.81
CA PRO A 401 -23.26 33.58 -4.83
C PRO A 401 -24.72 33.61 -4.35
N ALA A 402 -25.43 34.74 -4.46
CA ALA A 402 -26.86 34.83 -4.13
C ALA A 402 -27.75 33.98 -5.07
N GLY A 403 -27.20 33.48 -6.19
CA GLY A 403 -27.87 32.50 -7.02
C GLY A 403 -28.02 31.12 -6.37
N VAL A 404 -27.27 30.80 -5.31
CA VAL A 404 -27.44 29.56 -4.55
C VAL A 404 -28.50 29.77 -3.48
N THR A 405 -29.55 28.94 -3.48
CA THR A 405 -30.62 28.97 -2.47
C THR A 405 -30.35 27.91 -1.40
N PRO A 406 -29.95 28.28 -0.17
CA PRO A 406 -29.80 27.33 0.92
C PRO A 406 -31.15 26.73 1.30
N VAL A 407 -31.20 25.41 1.45
CA VAL A 407 -32.37 24.68 1.93
C VAL A 407 -31.96 23.68 3.00
N THR A 408 -32.88 23.27 3.87
CA THR A 408 -32.66 22.14 4.79
C THR A 408 -32.74 20.81 4.02
N THR A 409 -32.25 19.74 4.63
CA THR A 409 -32.38 18.39 4.04
C THR A 409 -33.86 18.04 3.78
N ALA A 410 -34.76 18.38 4.72
CA ALA A 410 -36.20 18.14 4.57
C ALA A 410 -36.81 18.93 3.41
N GLN A 411 -36.49 20.22 3.29
CA GLN A 411 -36.94 21.05 2.16
C GLN A 411 -36.42 20.53 0.82
N TYR A 412 -35.18 20.05 0.78
CA TYR A 412 -34.62 19.48 -0.43
C TYR A 412 -35.34 18.18 -0.84
N GLU A 413 -35.74 17.34 0.12
CA GLU A 413 -36.52 16.12 -0.15
C GLU A 413 -37.92 16.42 -0.71
N GLU A 414 -38.57 17.49 -0.23
CA GLU A 414 -39.84 17.98 -0.79
C GLU A 414 -39.69 18.41 -2.26
N LEU A 415 -38.54 18.99 -2.63
CA LEU A 415 -38.25 19.50 -3.97
C LEU A 415 -37.76 18.42 -4.95
N ALA A 416 -36.86 17.54 -4.49
CA ALA A 416 -36.11 16.60 -5.32
C ALA A 416 -36.52 15.13 -5.11
N GLY A 417 -37.49 14.87 -4.23
CA GLY A 417 -37.92 13.54 -3.83
C GLY A 417 -37.00 12.88 -2.80
N PRO A 418 -37.34 11.65 -2.36
CA PRO A 418 -36.61 10.94 -1.30
C PRO A 418 -35.12 10.81 -1.61
N GLN A 419 -34.28 11.10 -0.63
CA GLN A 419 -32.83 10.96 -0.72
C GLN A 419 -32.36 9.86 0.24
N ALA A 420 -31.20 9.27 -0.06
CA ALA A 420 -30.53 8.43 0.92
C ALA A 420 -30.13 9.30 2.15
N PRO A 421 -30.34 8.83 3.38
CA PRO A 421 -29.97 9.57 4.58
C PRO A 421 -28.48 9.93 4.60
N ARG A 422 -28.16 11.20 4.91
CA ARG A 422 -26.78 11.71 4.99
C ARG A 422 -26.47 12.22 6.39
N PRO A 423 -25.22 12.10 6.87
CA PRO A 423 -24.82 12.65 8.16
C PRO A 423 -24.99 14.18 8.17
N ALA A 424 -25.42 14.71 9.32
CA ALA A 424 -25.48 16.17 9.50
C ALA A 424 -24.07 16.75 9.75
N GLU A 425 -23.19 15.96 10.36
CA GLU A 425 -21.77 16.25 10.53
C GLU A 425 -20.97 15.04 10.04
N SER A 426 -19.93 15.31 9.25
CA SER A 426 -19.09 14.30 8.60
C SER A 426 -17.62 14.74 8.49
N THR A 427 -17.25 15.84 9.16
CA THR A 427 -15.87 16.34 9.20
C THR A 427 -14.96 15.31 9.85
N LEU A 428 -13.82 15.05 9.21
CA LEU A 428 -12.82 14.10 9.69
C LEU A 428 -11.66 14.83 10.38
N ASP A 429 -11.24 14.33 11.54
CA ASP A 429 -10.01 14.72 12.22
C ASP A 429 -8.82 14.15 11.43
N LEU A 430 -7.80 14.98 11.17
CA LEU A 430 -6.63 14.62 10.34
C LEU A 430 -5.34 14.45 11.15
N SER A 431 -5.40 14.55 12.48
CA SER A 431 -4.23 14.59 13.37
C SER A 431 -3.35 13.34 13.22
N LYS A 432 -3.95 12.16 13.04
CA LYS A 432 -3.22 10.91 12.82
C LYS A 432 -2.41 10.94 11.51
N LEU A 433 -2.98 11.45 10.43
CA LEU A 433 -2.29 11.59 9.15
C LEU A 433 -1.19 12.66 9.23
N GLU A 434 -1.47 13.82 9.85
CA GLU A 434 -0.50 14.89 10.03
C GLU A 434 0.71 14.44 10.86
N ALA A 435 0.51 13.57 11.86
CA ALA A 435 1.58 12.96 12.65
C ALA A 435 2.54 12.07 11.82
N THR A 436 2.11 11.58 10.65
CA THR A 436 2.99 10.87 9.70
C THR A 436 3.88 11.81 8.87
N GLY A 437 3.71 13.13 9.03
CA GLY A 437 4.43 14.16 8.27
C GLY A 437 3.74 14.62 6.99
N PHE A 438 2.50 14.18 6.73
CA PHE A 438 1.73 14.61 5.55
C PHE A 438 0.56 15.52 5.94
N ARG A 439 0.52 16.70 5.33
CA ARG A 439 -0.55 17.68 5.54
C ARG A 439 -1.23 18.05 4.22
N PRO A 440 -2.50 17.66 4.02
CA PRO A 440 -3.27 18.05 2.84
C PRO A 440 -3.44 19.57 2.71
N ARG A 441 -3.62 20.06 1.49
CA ARG A 441 -3.91 21.48 1.23
C ARG A 441 -5.23 21.90 1.86
N ASN A 442 -5.40 23.20 2.08
CA ASN A 442 -6.69 23.76 2.48
C ASN A 442 -7.72 23.60 1.34
N TRP A 443 -8.95 23.21 1.68
CA TRP A 443 -9.97 22.91 0.68
C TRP A 443 -10.33 24.12 -0.20
N ARG A 444 -10.27 25.35 0.31
CA ARG A 444 -10.52 26.57 -0.49
C ARG A 444 -9.44 26.78 -1.54
N ALA A 445 -8.18 26.54 -1.17
CA ALA A 445 -7.07 26.60 -2.11
C ALA A 445 -7.19 25.51 -3.18
N ALA A 446 -7.56 24.28 -2.77
CA ALA A 446 -7.77 23.17 -3.69
C ALA A 446 -8.94 23.44 -4.66
N LEU A 447 -10.05 24.02 -4.17
CA LEU A 447 -11.18 24.46 -4.98
C LEU A 447 -10.74 25.47 -6.04
N ALA A 448 -10.01 26.52 -5.64
CA ALA A 448 -9.53 27.55 -6.57
C ALA A 448 -8.62 26.95 -7.68
N LEU A 449 -7.68 26.07 -7.31
CA LEU A 449 -6.81 25.39 -8.26
C LEU A 449 -7.60 24.51 -9.25
N TYR A 450 -8.63 23.82 -8.78
CA TYR A 450 -9.48 23.00 -9.63
C TYR A 450 -10.33 23.84 -10.58
N LEU A 451 -10.93 24.94 -10.12
CA LEU A 451 -11.71 25.86 -10.97
C LEU A 451 -10.85 26.50 -12.07
N ALA A 452 -9.59 26.83 -11.76
CA ALA A 452 -8.63 27.30 -12.76
C ALA A 452 -8.42 26.27 -13.90
N ARG A 453 -8.46 24.96 -13.60
CA ARG A 453 -8.38 23.88 -14.61
C ARG A 453 -9.67 23.70 -15.41
N LEU A 454 -10.83 24.13 -14.88
CA LEU A 454 -12.13 24.07 -15.56
C LEU A 454 -12.40 25.27 -16.46
N THR A 455 -11.52 26.27 -16.45
CA THR A 455 -11.66 27.47 -17.27
C THR A 455 -11.23 27.10 -18.70
N PRO A 456 -12.09 27.31 -19.72
CA PRO A 456 -11.81 26.92 -21.10
C PRO A 456 -10.59 27.61 -21.71
#